data_AF-A0ABC8LTD3-F1
#
_entry.id   AF-A0ABC8LTD3-F1
#
_cell.length_a   1.000
_cell.length_b   1.000
_cell.length_c   1.000
_cell.angle_alpha   90.00
_cell.angle_beta   90.00
_cell.angle_gamma   90.00
#
_symmetry.space_group_name_H-M   'P 1'
#
loop_
_entity.id
_entity.type
_entity.pdbx_description
1 polymer ?
#
loop_
_entity_poly.entity_id
_entity_poly.type
_entity_poly.pdbx_seq_one_letter_code
_entity_poly.pdbx_strand_id
1 'polypeptide(L)'
;MQFLTHKTRLHIGKLVKDTSARLKEVSETDHQRGVDQKKKILDAKLAKEFQSVLKEFQKAQRLAAERETFYAPPLVTKPSPPSSNTASEIDVNADKHQEQRSLLEESKRQELALLDNEAVIEEREQAIEVIQRQISELHEIFKDLAQLVHDQRPMIADDICTNIDNSHAATAQGNSHLAEASKTQRSNSSLTCLLLVVFGIVLMIVIIVLAV
;
A
#
# COMPACT_ATOMS: atom_id res chain seq x y z
N MET A 1 4.76 8.35 -25.12
CA MET A 1 4.33 7.36 -24.11
C MET A 1 5.25 7.34 -22.88
N GLN A 2 6.59 7.25 -23.05
CA GLN A 2 7.56 7.19 -21.93
C GLN A 2 7.57 8.41 -20.98
N PHE A 3 7.29 9.62 -21.47
CA PHE A 3 7.19 10.81 -20.62
C PHE A 3 6.00 10.76 -19.64
N LEU A 4 4.86 10.19 -20.08
CA LEU A 4 3.66 10.07 -19.25
C LEU A 4 3.87 9.04 -18.13
N THR A 5 4.50 7.90 -18.44
CA THR A 5 4.82 6.87 -17.44
C THR A 5 5.82 7.39 -16.41
N HIS A 6 6.81 8.18 -16.83
CA HIS A 6 7.76 8.83 -15.92
C HIS A 6 7.08 9.83 -14.97
N LYS A 7 6.22 10.72 -15.49
CA LYS A 7 5.49 11.69 -14.66
C LYS A 7 4.56 11.01 -13.65
N THR A 8 3.87 9.95 -14.07
CA THR A 8 3.03 9.14 -13.18
C THR A 8 3.85 8.48 -12.08
N ARG A 9 5.02 7.92 -12.40
CA ARG A 9 5.92 7.28 -11.43
C ARG A 9 6.43 8.27 -10.37
N LEU A 10 6.84 9.47 -10.80
CA LEU A 10 7.23 10.56 -9.89
C LEU A 10 6.07 10.99 -8.98
N HIS A 11 4.88 11.14 -9.54
CA HIS A 11 3.71 11.54 -8.77
C HIS A 11 3.35 10.50 -7.70
N ILE A 12 3.36 9.21 -8.05
CA ILE A 12 3.12 8.13 -7.09
C ILE A 12 4.20 8.12 -6.01
N GLY A 13 5.48 8.30 -6.38
CA GLY A 13 6.58 8.42 -5.41
C GLY A 13 6.35 9.55 -4.40
N LYS A 14 5.90 10.73 -4.87
CA LYS A 14 5.54 11.84 -4.00
C LYS A 14 4.37 11.50 -3.08
N LEU A 15 3.30 10.90 -3.61
CA LEU A 15 2.16 10.46 -2.81
C LEU A 15 2.58 9.48 -1.71
N VAL A 16 3.43 8.51 -2.03
CA VAL A 16 3.93 7.52 -1.07
C VAL A 16 4.70 8.21 0.05
N LYS A 17 5.58 9.16 -0.30
CA LYS A 17 6.37 9.93 0.66
C LYS A 17 5.49 10.78 1.58
N ASP A 18 4.56 11.53 1.00
CA ASP A 18 3.64 12.39 1.75
C ASP A 18 2.74 11.56 2.68
N THR A 19 2.25 10.40 2.20
CA THR A 19 1.41 9.49 3.00
C THR A 19 2.21 8.87 4.14
N SER A 20 3.44 8.41 3.88
CA SER A 20 4.32 7.86 4.91
C SER A 20 4.65 8.88 6.00
N ALA A 21 4.96 10.13 5.62
CA ALA A 21 5.25 11.19 6.58
C ALA A 21 4.04 11.49 7.48
N ARG A 22 2.84 11.61 6.90
CA ARG A 22 1.60 11.83 7.66
C ARG A 22 1.29 10.69 8.60
N LEU A 23 1.46 9.45 8.14
CA LEU A 23 1.19 8.27 8.95
C LEU A 23 2.17 8.17 10.14
N LYS A 24 3.43 8.54 9.93
CA LYS A 24 4.44 8.61 10.98
C LYS A 24 4.11 9.70 12.01
N GLU A 25 3.77 10.90 11.55
CA GLU A 25 3.34 12.01 12.41
C GLU A 25 2.14 11.62 13.28
N VAL A 26 1.10 11.03 12.67
CA VAL A 26 -0.10 10.57 13.39
C VAL A 26 0.26 9.53 14.45
N SER A 27 1.11 8.56 14.11
CA SER A 27 1.54 7.52 15.05
C SER A 27 2.41 8.08 16.19
N GLU A 28 3.32 9.03 15.92
CA GLU A 28 4.12 9.70 16.95
C GLU A 28 3.25 10.51 17.91
N THR A 29 2.21 11.17 17.39
CA THR A 29 1.22 11.91 18.20
C THR A 29 0.46 10.98 19.15
N ASP A 30 0.19 9.74 18.71
CA ASP A 30 -0.50 8.72 19.51
C ASP A 30 0.32 8.14 20.67
N HIS A 31 1.65 8.32 20.64
CA HIS A 31 2.53 7.98 21.75
C HIS A 31 2.54 9.04 22.86
N GLN A 32 2.04 10.26 22.59
CA GLN A 32 1.87 11.28 23.62
C GLN A 32 0.59 11.01 24.44
N ARG A 33 0.73 11.09 25.77
CA ARG A 33 -0.19 10.57 26.79
C ARG A 33 -1.64 11.07 26.59
N GLY A 34 -2.60 10.14 26.41
CA GLY A 34 -4.05 10.42 26.47
C GLY A 34 -4.89 10.07 25.23
N VAL A 35 -4.33 9.40 24.23
CA VAL A 35 -5.06 9.08 22.98
C VAL A 35 -5.98 7.85 23.11
N ASP A 36 -7.17 7.94 22.51
CA ASP A 36 -8.19 6.90 22.37
C ASP A 36 -7.62 5.62 21.72
N GLN A 37 -7.75 4.47 22.38
CA GLN A 37 -7.28 3.18 21.85
C GLN A 37 -7.84 2.89 20.45
N LYS A 38 -9.08 3.29 20.17
CA LYS A 38 -9.70 3.08 18.85
C LYS A 38 -8.91 3.76 17.74
N LYS A 39 -8.38 4.96 18.00
CA LYS A 39 -7.57 5.72 17.03
C LYS A 39 -6.27 4.97 16.71
N LYS A 40 -5.57 4.50 17.75
CA LYS A 40 -4.33 3.72 17.61
C LYS A 40 -4.51 2.46 16.77
N ILE A 41 -5.62 1.74 16.96
CA ILE A 41 -5.94 0.55 16.15
C ILE A 41 -6.15 0.92 14.68
N LEU A 42 -6.87 2.01 14.42
CA LEU A 42 -7.13 2.48 13.05
C LEU A 42 -5.83 2.89 12.37
N ASP A 43 -4.95 3.60 13.08
CA ASP A 43 -3.65 4.03 12.55
C ASP A 43 -2.73 2.84 12.28
N ALA A 44 -2.75 1.83 13.15
CA ALA A 44 -2.00 0.59 12.95
C ALA A 44 -2.51 -0.20 11.73
N LYS A 45 -3.84 -0.26 11.57
CA LYS A 45 -4.47 -0.90 10.41
C LYS A 45 -4.11 -0.16 9.12
N LEU A 46 -4.17 1.17 9.13
CA LEU A 46 -3.81 2.00 7.99
C LEU A 46 -2.33 1.79 7.60
N ALA A 47 -1.43 1.74 8.58
CA ALA A 47 -0.02 1.46 8.33
C ALA A 47 0.22 0.10 7.68
N LYS A 48 -0.49 -0.93 8.14
CA LYS A 48 -0.42 -2.28 7.57
C LYS A 48 -0.95 -2.33 6.13
N GLU A 49 -2.10 -1.73 5.86
CA GLU A 49 -2.68 -1.70 4.51
C GLU A 49 -1.79 -0.91 3.55
N PHE A 50 -1.27 0.23 3.99
CA PHE A 50 -0.34 1.04 3.20
C PHE A 50 0.96 0.30 2.88
N GLN A 51 1.54 -0.41 3.85
CA GLN A 51 2.71 -1.27 3.61
C GLN A 51 2.43 -2.34 2.55
N SER A 52 1.23 -2.92 2.54
CA SER A 52 0.83 -3.92 1.54
C SER A 52 0.76 -3.32 0.13
N VAL A 53 0.07 -2.18 -0.02
CA VAL A 53 -0.03 -1.48 -1.32
C VAL A 53 1.34 -1.04 -1.83
N LEU A 54 2.21 -0.56 -0.94
CA LEU A 54 3.55 -0.14 -1.31
C LEU A 54 4.41 -1.31 -1.83
N LYS A 55 4.26 -2.50 -1.24
CA LYS A 55 4.93 -3.72 -1.70
C LYS A 55 4.48 -4.13 -3.10
N GLU A 56 3.19 -4.02 -3.40
CA GLU A 56 2.66 -4.26 -4.74
C GLU A 56 3.20 -3.24 -5.75
N PHE A 57 3.25 -1.97 -5.38
CA PHE A 57 3.82 -0.92 -6.21
C PHE A 57 5.31 -1.15 -6.51
N GLN A 58 6.11 -1.56 -5.52
CA GLN A 58 7.52 -1.91 -5.72
C GLN A 58 7.67 -3.08 -6.69
N LYS A 59 6.84 -4.12 -6.57
CA LYS A 59 6.82 -5.25 -7.50
C LYS A 59 6.49 -4.79 -8.93
N ALA A 60 5.51 -3.90 -9.08
CA ALA A 60 5.14 -3.34 -10.37
C ALA A 60 6.26 -2.48 -10.98
N GLN A 61 6.95 -1.64 -10.18
CA GLN A 61 8.11 -0.89 -10.65
C GLN A 61 9.25 -1.79 -11.12
N ARG A 62 9.55 -2.85 -10.37
CA ARG A 62 10.61 -3.80 -10.75
C ARG A 62 10.27 -4.54 -12.05
N LEU A 63 9.02 -4.98 -12.19
CA LEU A 63 8.55 -5.61 -13.42
C LEU A 63 8.60 -4.63 -14.61
N ALA A 64 8.26 -3.36 -14.40
CA ALA A 64 8.35 -2.34 -15.44
C ALA A 64 9.81 -2.09 -15.86
N ALA A 65 10.74 -2.04 -14.91
CA ALA A 65 12.18 -1.93 -15.18
C ALA A 65 12.70 -3.12 -15.99
N GLU A 66 12.35 -4.35 -15.59
CA GLU A 66 12.71 -5.58 -16.29
C GLU A 66 12.14 -5.61 -17.72
N ARG A 67 10.92 -5.11 -17.93
CA ARG A 67 10.29 -5.02 -19.25
C ARG A 67 10.95 -3.98 -20.15
N GLU A 68 11.39 -2.84 -19.59
CA GLU A 68 12.21 -1.89 -20.35
C GLU A 68 13.56 -2.49 -20.77
N THR A 69 14.13 -3.40 -19.97
CA THR A 69 15.37 -4.12 -20.35
C THR A 69 15.15 -5.27 -21.36
N PHE A 70 13.98 -5.92 -21.37
CA PHE A 70 13.73 -7.11 -22.19
C PHE A 70 13.25 -6.82 -23.63
N TYR A 71 12.62 -5.66 -23.87
CA TYR A 71 12.16 -5.26 -25.21
C TYR A 71 13.15 -4.36 -25.96
N ALA A 72 14.36 -4.16 -25.43
CA ALA A 72 15.45 -3.56 -26.17
C ALA A 72 15.93 -4.55 -27.24
N PRO A 73 16.11 -4.13 -28.52
CA PRO A 73 16.75 -4.97 -29.53
C PRO A 73 18.08 -5.47 -28.96
N PRO A 74 18.43 -6.75 -29.16
CA PRO A 74 19.72 -7.26 -28.68
C PRO A 74 20.81 -6.33 -29.23
N LEU A 75 21.64 -5.82 -28.32
CA LEU A 75 22.90 -5.14 -28.63
C LEU A 75 23.51 -5.86 -29.83
N VAL A 76 23.56 -5.21 -30.99
CA VAL A 76 24.27 -5.78 -32.13
C VAL A 76 25.72 -5.81 -31.71
N THR A 77 26.13 -6.98 -31.24
CA THR A 77 27.50 -7.31 -30.90
C THR A 77 28.36 -6.85 -32.06
N LYS A 78 29.17 -5.83 -31.79
CA LYS A 78 30.25 -5.32 -32.62
C LYS A 78 30.86 -6.45 -33.47
N PRO A 79 30.77 -6.42 -34.81
CA PRO A 79 31.62 -7.29 -35.62
C PRO A 79 33.06 -6.91 -35.28
N SER A 80 33.86 -7.88 -34.88
CA SER A 80 35.31 -7.71 -34.73
C SER A 80 35.88 -7.12 -36.02
N PRO A 81 36.88 -6.22 -35.95
CA PRO A 81 37.52 -5.70 -37.15
C PRO A 81 38.15 -6.88 -37.92
N PRO A 82 37.98 -6.99 -39.24
CA PRO A 82 38.70 -7.98 -40.02
C PRO A 82 40.20 -7.64 -39.93
N SER A 83 40.96 -8.57 -39.35
CA SER A 83 42.42 -8.57 -39.36
C SER A 83 42.89 -8.46 -40.81
N SER A 84 43.58 -7.37 -41.13
CA SER A 84 44.27 -7.18 -42.39
C SER A 84 45.39 -8.22 -42.50
N ASN A 85 45.28 -9.14 -43.45
CA ASN A 85 46.41 -9.88 -43.99
C ASN A 85 46.41 -9.68 -45.50
N THR A 86 47.32 -8.84 -45.95
CA THR A 86 47.69 -8.64 -47.35
C THR A 86 48.45 -9.84 -47.90
N ALA A 87 48.05 -10.35 -49.06
CA ALA A 87 48.94 -10.99 -50.03
C ALA A 87 48.35 -10.87 -51.45
N SER A 88 49.10 -10.17 -52.31
CA SER A 88 49.21 -10.14 -53.80
C SER A 88 48.37 -11.13 -54.63
N GLU A 89 47.93 -10.91 -55.86
CA GLU A 89 48.08 -9.95 -56.99
C GLU A 89 46.88 -10.29 -57.92
N ILE A 90 46.30 -9.38 -58.71
CA ILE A 90 46.43 -9.31 -60.19
C ILE A 90 45.50 -8.18 -60.69
N ASP A 91 46.07 -7.36 -61.57
CA ASP A 91 45.53 -6.54 -62.67
C ASP A 91 44.00 -6.44 -62.89
N VAL A 92 43.45 -5.21 -62.95
CA VAL A 92 42.75 -4.58 -64.10
C VAL A 92 42.14 -3.23 -63.64
N ASN A 93 42.41 -2.20 -64.43
CA ASN A 93 42.04 -0.79 -64.31
C ASN A 93 40.61 -0.53 -64.84
N ALA A 94 39.72 0.09 -64.03
CA ALA A 94 38.74 1.14 -64.43
C ALA A 94 37.57 1.39 -63.43
N ASP A 95 37.25 0.48 -62.48
CA ASP A 95 36.04 0.61 -61.63
C ASP A 95 36.27 1.14 -60.19
N LYS A 96 37.54 1.35 -59.79
CA LYS A 96 37.90 1.60 -58.37
C LYS A 96 37.39 2.93 -57.79
N HIS A 97 37.06 3.92 -58.63
CA HIS A 97 36.68 5.25 -58.13
C HIS A 97 35.19 5.35 -57.71
N GLN A 98 34.34 4.46 -58.24
CA GLN A 98 32.93 4.34 -57.87
C GLN A 98 32.79 3.57 -56.54
N GLU A 99 33.53 2.45 -56.42
CA GLU A 99 33.52 1.57 -55.25
C GLU A 99 34.12 2.24 -54.00
N GLN A 100 35.16 3.06 -54.18
CA GLN A 100 35.76 3.81 -53.09
C GLN A 100 34.86 4.96 -52.60
N ARG A 101 34.01 5.53 -53.47
CA ARG A 101 32.99 6.52 -53.06
C ARG A 101 31.82 5.88 -52.34
N SER A 102 31.34 4.72 -52.79
CA SER A 102 30.25 4.00 -52.12
C SER A 102 30.67 3.51 -50.73
N LEU A 103 31.90 3.02 -50.56
CA LEU A 103 32.43 2.61 -49.26
C LEU A 103 32.57 3.79 -48.27
N LEU A 104 32.91 4.98 -48.77
CA LEU A 104 33.05 6.18 -47.94
C LEU A 104 31.69 6.76 -47.54
N GLU A 105 30.69 6.68 -48.42
CA GLU A 105 29.30 7.02 -48.10
C GLU A 105 28.66 6.02 -47.14
N GLU A 106 28.95 4.73 -47.30
CA GLU A 106 28.52 3.66 -46.38
C GLU A 106 29.17 3.83 -45.01
N SER A 107 30.47 4.14 -44.96
CA SER A 107 31.20 4.43 -43.72
C SER A 107 30.64 5.67 -43.02
N LYS A 108 30.34 6.76 -43.75
CA LYS A 108 29.66 7.93 -43.17
C LYS A 108 28.25 7.62 -42.67
N ARG A 109 27.48 6.82 -43.41
CA ARG A 109 26.14 6.37 -42.97
C ARG A 109 26.24 5.51 -41.71
N GLN A 110 27.25 4.65 -41.62
CA GLN A 110 27.50 3.82 -40.45
C GLN A 110 27.95 4.66 -39.24
N GLU A 111 28.80 5.67 -39.45
CA GLU A 111 29.24 6.61 -38.40
C GLU A 111 28.07 7.46 -37.86
N LEU A 112 27.19 7.94 -38.75
CA LEU A 112 25.94 8.62 -38.36
C LEU A 112 24.98 7.69 -37.60
N ALA A 113 24.88 6.41 -38.00
CA ALA A 113 24.07 5.43 -37.29
C ALA A 113 24.66 5.04 -35.92
N LEU A 114 25.99 5.09 -35.76
CA LEU A 114 26.68 4.89 -34.49
C LEU A 114 26.50 6.09 -33.55
N LEU A 115 26.58 7.32 -34.06
CA LEU A 115 26.31 8.54 -33.28
C LEU A 115 24.86 8.63 -32.81
N ASP A 116 23.91 8.22 -33.67
CA ASP A 116 22.49 8.11 -33.29
C ASP A 116 22.26 7.00 -32.25
N ASN A 117 22.99 5.89 -32.34
CA ASN A 117 22.97 4.85 -31.29
C ASN A 117 23.58 5.33 -29.97
N GLU A 118 24.68 6.07 -29.99
CA GLU A 118 25.35 6.55 -28.76
C GLU A 118 24.44 7.51 -27.98
N ALA A 119 23.77 8.45 -28.68
CA ALA A 119 22.80 9.35 -28.06
C ALA A 119 21.59 8.60 -27.49
N VAL A 120 21.13 7.54 -28.18
CA VAL A 120 20.06 6.66 -27.69
C VAL A 120 20.51 5.79 -26.52
N ILE A 121 21.80 5.43 -26.42
CA ILE A 121 22.37 4.66 -25.29
C ILE A 121 22.50 5.54 -24.04
N GLU A 122 23.01 6.77 -24.18
CA GLU A 122 23.22 7.69 -23.04
C GLU A 122 21.90 8.15 -22.40
N GLU A 123 20.87 8.39 -23.19
CA GLU A 123 19.52 8.74 -22.69
C GLU A 123 18.87 7.55 -21.94
N ARG A 124 19.32 6.31 -22.18
CA ARG A 124 18.79 5.08 -21.57
C ARG A 124 19.50 4.68 -20.29
N GLU A 125 20.82 4.84 -20.21
CA GLU A 125 21.60 4.63 -18.97
C GLU A 125 21.03 5.50 -17.84
N GLN A 126 20.75 6.78 -18.14
CA GLN A 126 20.12 7.71 -17.20
C GLN A 126 18.71 7.28 -16.78
N ALA A 127 17.90 6.73 -17.69
CA ALA A 127 16.55 6.29 -17.37
C ALA A 127 16.55 5.11 -16.37
N ILE A 128 17.48 4.16 -16.53
CA ILE A 128 17.66 3.02 -15.63
C ILE A 128 18.18 3.49 -14.26
N GLU A 129 19.14 4.40 -14.22
CA GLU A 129 19.68 4.95 -12.97
C GLU A 129 18.59 5.67 -12.15
N VAL A 130 17.72 6.42 -12.82
CA VAL A 130 16.57 7.10 -12.19
C VAL A 130 15.59 6.09 -11.59
N ILE A 131 15.35 4.95 -12.26
CA ILE A 131 14.50 3.88 -11.71
C ILE A 131 15.13 3.26 -10.47
N GLN A 132 16.43 2.95 -10.51
CA GLN A 132 17.13 2.37 -9.37
C GLN A 132 17.12 3.30 -8.15
N ARG A 133 17.32 4.60 -8.36
CA ARG A 133 17.25 5.62 -7.31
C ARG A 133 15.85 5.69 -6.68
N GLN A 134 14.79 5.61 -7.48
CA GLN A 134 13.41 5.61 -6.99
C GLN A 134 13.06 4.32 -6.23
N ILE A 135 13.54 3.16 -6.68
CA ILE A 135 13.36 1.90 -5.95
C ILE A 135 14.09 1.96 -4.60
N SER A 136 15.28 2.57 -4.56
CA SER A 136 16.02 2.77 -3.31
C SER A 136 15.31 3.70 -2.34
N GLU A 137 14.72 4.81 -2.81
CA GLU A 137 13.93 5.71 -1.94
C GLU A 137 12.69 5.01 -1.36
N LEU A 138 12.01 4.19 -2.17
CA LEU A 138 10.88 3.39 -1.71
C LEU A 138 11.30 2.32 -0.68
N HIS A 139 12.50 1.78 -0.79
CA HIS A 139 13.04 0.80 0.16
C HIS A 139 13.22 1.39 1.56
N GLU A 140 13.74 2.62 1.67
CA GLU A 140 13.86 3.32 2.95
C GLU A 140 12.48 3.58 3.58
N ILE A 141 11.50 4.03 2.77
CA ILE A 141 10.12 4.21 3.24
C ILE A 141 9.53 2.89 3.74
N PHE A 142 9.80 1.78 3.05
CA PHE A 142 9.33 0.46 3.45
C PHE A 142 9.90 0.04 4.81
N LYS A 143 11.18 0.33 5.06
CA LYS A 143 11.84 0.03 6.34
C LYS A 143 11.21 0.82 7.48
N ASP A 144 10.98 2.12 7.28
CA ASP A 144 10.31 2.99 8.27
C ASP A 144 8.88 2.51 8.56
N LEU A 145 8.12 2.11 7.54
CA LEU A 145 6.78 1.56 7.71
C LEU A 145 6.79 0.19 8.41
N ALA A 146 7.78 -0.66 8.13
CA ALA A 146 7.89 -1.96 8.76
C ALA A 146 8.14 -1.83 10.27
N GLN A 147 8.93 -0.84 10.68
CA GLN A 147 9.11 -0.49 12.09
C GLN A 147 7.80 0.01 12.70
N LEU A 148 7.10 0.93 12.02
CA LEU A 148 5.83 1.49 12.46
C LEU A 148 4.75 0.41 12.69
N VAL A 149 4.69 -0.60 11.82
CA VAL A 149 3.75 -1.73 11.93
C VAL A 149 4.19 -2.75 12.99
N HIS A 150 5.50 -2.91 13.21
CA HIS A 150 6.01 -3.83 14.23
C HIS A 150 5.68 -3.33 15.64
N ASP A 151 5.89 -2.05 15.90
CA ASP A 151 5.68 -1.44 17.22
C ASP A 151 4.19 -1.42 17.62
N GLN A 152 3.27 -1.42 16.64
CA GLN A 152 1.82 -1.41 16.88
C GLN A 152 1.17 -2.81 16.99
N ARG A 153 1.93 -3.89 16.75
CA ARG A 153 1.40 -5.26 16.69
C ARG A 153 0.88 -5.84 18.02
N PRO A 154 1.48 -5.55 19.20
CA PRO A 154 0.98 -6.04 20.49
C PRO A 154 -0.38 -5.45 20.87
N MET A 155 -0.64 -4.20 20.48
CA MET A 155 -1.86 -3.48 20.88
C MET A 155 -3.12 -4.01 20.19
N ILE A 156 -3.08 -4.28 18.88
CA ILE A 156 -4.26 -4.77 18.13
C ILE A 156 -4.71 -6.16 18.64
N ALA A 157 -3.77 -7.01 19.07
CA ALA A 157 -4.10 -8.34 19.58
C ALA A 157 -4.86 -8.27 20.92
N ASP A 158 -4.48 -7.35 21.79
CA ASP A 158 -5.06 -7.19 23.12
C ASP A 158 -6.49 -6.62 23.06
N ASP A 159 -6.76 -5.74 22.09
CA ASP A 159 -8.09 -5.13 21.89
C ASP A 159 -9.15 -6.12 21.36
N ILE A 160 -8.75 -7.10 20.53
CA ILE A 160 -9.68 -8.16 20.08
C ILE A 160 -10.08 -9.03 21.26
N CYS A 161 -9.12 -9.42 22.10
CA CYS A 161 -9.36 -10.20 23.30
C CYS A 161 -10.23 -9.44 24.31
N THR A 162 -9.90 -8.18 24.62
CA THR A 162 -10.71 -7.37 25.54
C THR A 162 -12.11 -7.08 25.01
N ASN A 163 -12.32 -6.87 23.71
CA ASN A 163 -13.67 -6.68 23.18
C ASN A 163 -14.51 -7.97 23.26
N ILE A 164 -13.90 -9.13 23.04
CA ILE A 164 -14.54 -10.45 23.24
C ILE A 164 -14.88 -10.66 24.72
N ASP A 165 -13.94 -10.40 25.63
CA ASP A 165 -14.14 -10.55 27.07
C ASP A 165 -15.22 -9.60 27.60
N ASN A 166 -15.22 -8.34 27.15
CA ASN A 166 -16.25 -7.36 27.50
C ASN A 166 -17.62 -7.76 26.96
N SER A 167 -17.71 -8.25 25.73
CA SER A 167 -18.97 -8.75 25.15
C SER A 167 -19.49 -9.98 25.89
N HIS A 168 -18.59 -10.87 26.28
CA HIS A 168 -18.90 -12.04 27.09
C HIS A 168 -19.41 -11.64 28.49
N ALA A 169 -18.72 -10.71 29.17
CA ALA A 169 -19.13 -10.19 30.46
C ALA A 169 -20.50 -9.48 30.41
N ALA A 170 -20.71 -8.62 29.40
CA ALA A 170 -21.98 -7.93 29.21
C ALA A 170 -23.14 -8.89 28.95
N THR A 171 -22.91 -9.95 28.17
CA THR A 171 -23.92 -10.99 27.89
C THR A 171 -24.24 -11.80 29.15
N ALA A 172 -23.22 -12.19 29.92
CA ALA A 172 -23.41 -12.89 31.19
C ALA A 172 -24.20 -12.04 32.20
N GLN A 173 -23.87 -10.76 32.29
CA GLN A 173 -24.60 -9.81 33.14
C GLN A 173 -26.05 -9.63 32.66
N GLY A 174 -26.27 -9.44 31.36
CA GLY A 174 -27.62 -9.37 30.78
C GLY A 174 -28.45 -10.61 31.07
N ASN A 175 -27.86 -11.80 30.95
CA ASN A 175 -28.53 -13.06 31.30
C ASN A 175 -28.91 -13.15 32.79
N SER A 176 -28.03 -12.68 33.68
CA SER A 176 -28.32 -12.63 35.11
C SER A 176 -29.48 -11.68 35.45
N HIS A 177 -29.52 -10.50 34.82
CA HIS A 177 -30.61 -9.55 34.99
C HIS A 177 -31.95 -10.09 34.46
N LEU A 178 -31.94 -10.80 33.32
CA LEU A 178 -33.14 -11.46 32.79
C LEU A 178 -33.64 -12.57 33.74
N ALA A 179 -32.72 -13.37 34.28
CA ALA A 179 -33.05 -14.41 35.25
C ALA A 179 -33.67 -13.81 36.53
N GLU A 180 -33.07 -12.74 37.06
CA GLU A 180 -33.57 -12.04 38.24
C GLU A 180 -34.93 -11.36 37.97
N ALA A 181 -35.09 -10.69 36.84
CA ALA A 181 -36.35 -10.08 36.44
C ALA A 181 -37.46 -11.13 36.31
N SER A 182 -37.18 -12.28 35.70
CA SER A 182 -38.15 -13.38 35.57
C SER A 182 -38.57 -13.96 36.93
N LYS A 183 -37.62 -14.10 37.85
CA LYS A 183 -37.87 -14.56 39.23
C LYS A 183 -38.73 -13.56 40.01
N THR A 184 -38.40 -12.27 39.91
CA THR A 184 -39.13 -11.18 40.54
C THR A 184 -40.56 -11.05 39.99
N GLN A 185 -40.73 -11.14 38.67
CA GLN A 185 -42.03 -11.11 38.00
C GLN A 185 -42.93 -12.26 38.48
N ARG A 186 -42.37 -13.47 38.65
CA ARG A 186 -43.13 -14.66 39.08
C ARG A 186 -43.55 -14.59 40.55
N SER A 187 -42.74 -13.98 41.42
CA SER A 187 -42.98 -13.91 42.87
C SER A 187 -43.95 -12.79 43.27
N ASN A 188 -43.83 -11.61 42.67
CA ASN A 188 -44.52 -10.41 43.18
C ASN A 188 -45.83 -10.07 42.46
N SER A 189 -46.10 -10.67 41.29
CA SER A 189 -47.28 -10.35 40.47
C SER A 189 -48.61 -10.67 41.17
N SER A 190 -48.73 -11.87 41.78
CA SER A 190 -49.98 -12.28 42.43
C SER A 190 -50.26 -11.49 43.72
N LEU A 191 -49.24 -11.22 44.52
CA LEU A 191 -49.40 -10.58 45.83
C LEU A 191 -49.61 -9.06 45.72
N THR A 192 -48.88 -8.39 44.81
CA THR A 192 -49.05 -6.94 44.60
C THR A 192 -50.40 -6.62 43.97
N CYS A 193 -50.84 -7.41 43.00
CA CYS A 193 -52.17 -7.27 42.40
C CYS A 193 -53.27 -7.47 43.44
N LEU A 194 -53.16 -8.53 44.27
CA LEU A 194 -54.12 -8.80 45.34
C LEU A 194 -54.18 -7.65 46.36
N LEU A 195 -53.04 -7.11 46.80
CA LEU A 195 -53.01 -5.98 47.71
C LEU A 195 -53.65 -4.71 47.12
N LEU A 196 -53.41 -4.40 45.84
CA LEU A 196 -54.03 -3.26 45.18
C LEU A 196 -55.55 -3.43 45.06
N VAL A 197 -56.04 -4.63 44.77
CA VAL A 197 -57.48 -4.93 44.72
C VAL A 197 -58.12 -4.73 46.10
N VAL A 198 -57.51 -5.27 47.16
CA VAL A 198 -58.01 -5.11 48.53
C VAL A 198 -58.03 -3.64 48.94
N PHE A 199 -56.95 -2.90 48.65
CA PHE A 199 -56.89 -1.46 48.93
C PHE A 199 -57.98 -0.68 48.20
N GLY A 200 -58.23 -0.99 46.92
CA GLY A 200 -59.32 -0.37 46.14
C GLY A 200 -60.70 -0.62 46.72
N ILE A 201 -60.98 -1.84 47.21
CA ILE A 201 -62.25 -2.17 47.88
C ILE A 201 -62.43 -1.35 49.16
N VAL A 202 -61.39 -1.27 50.01
CA VAL A 202 -61.43 -0.49 51.25
C VAL A 202 -61.69 0.99 50.95
N LEU A 203 -61.01 1.57 49.96
CA LEU A 203 -61.25 2.96 49.55
C LEU A 203 -62.68 3.17 49.05
N MET A 204 -63.23 2.25 48.26
CA MET A 204 -64.62 2.32 47.79
C MET A 204 -65.61 2.35 48.95
N ILE A 205 -65.42 1.48 49.96
CA ILE A 205 -66.27 1.46 51.16
C ILE A 205 -66.19 2.79 51.90
N VAL A 206 -64.99 3.33 52.11
CA VAL A 206 -64.80 4.62 52.79
C VAL A 206 -65.52 5.75 52.06
N ILE A 207 -65.41 5.79 50.73
CA ILE A 207 -66.10 6.81 49.91
C ILE A 207 -67.61 6.70 50.05
N ILE A 208 -68.17 5.48 50.01
CA ILE A 208 -69.61 5.26 50.15
C ILE A 208 -70.10 5.71 51.54
N VAL A 209 -69.37 5.36 52.60
CA VAL A 209 -69.72 5.75 53.99
C VAL A 209 -69.65 7.26 54.19
N LEU A 210 -68.71 7.96 53.53
CA LEU A 210 -68.60 9.41 53.61
C LEU A 210 -69.64 10.14 52.73
N ALA A 211 -70.14 9.48 51.69
CA ALA A 211 -71.12 10.04 50.76
C ALA A 211 -72.59 9.82 51.18
N VAL A 212 -72.84 8.83 52.05
CA VAL A 212 -74.11 8.58 52.75
C VAL A 212 -74.24 9.46 53.97
#